data_AF-M1EDP6-F1
#
_entry.id   AF-M1EDP6-F1
#
_cell.length_a   1.000
_cell.length_b   1.000
_cell.length_c   1.000
_cell.angle_alpha   90.00
_cell.angle_beta   90.00
_cell.angle_gamma   90.00
#
_symmetry.space_group_name_H-M   'P 1'
#
loop_
_entity.id
_entity.type
_entity.pdbx_description
1 polymer ?
#
loop_
_entity_poly.entity_id
_entity_poly.type
_entity_poly.pdbx_seq_one_letter_code
_entity_poly.pdbx_strand_id
1 'polypeptide(L)'
;RVIDGRDLLPLLLGTAQQSDHEFLMHYCENFLHAVRWHQRHGGRLWKVHYTTPVFHPEGAGACYGRGVCPCSGDRVAHHDPPLLFDLSRDPSEAHALTPDTEPLFHQVMDTVARAVEEHRRTLSPVPLQLDTQGNTWKPWLQPCCGRFPLCWCDREDD
;
A
#
# COMPACT_ATOMS: atom_id res chain seq x y z
N ARG A 1 4.76 -20.25 -8.79
CA ARG A 1 3.90 -19.18 -8.23
C ARG A 1 4.81 -18.06 -7.75
N VAL A 2 4.59 -16.83 -8.20
CA VAL A 2 5.31 -15.67 -7.64
C VAL A 2 4.70 -15.37 -6.26
N ILE A 3 5.54 -15.17 -5.25
CA ILE A 3 5.15 -14.87 -3.87
C ILE A 3 5.95 -13.65 -3.44
N ASP A 4 5.26 -12.58 -3.05
CA ASP A 4 5.91 -11.33 -2.64
C ASP A 4 6.48 -11.40 -1.22
N GLY A 5 5.86 -12.23 -0.36
CA GLY A 5 6.34 -12.47 1.00
C GLY A 5 7.72 -13.15 1.01
N ARG A 6 8.60 -12.66 1.88
CA ARG A 6 9.92 -13.26 2.14
C ARG A 6 9.96 -13.96 3.48
N ASP A 7 10.79 -14.99 3.58
CA ASP A 7 11.06 -15.67 4.84
C ASP A 7 11.73 -14.70 5.84
N LEU A 8 11.18 -14.64 7.04
CA LEU A 8 11.68 -13.78 8.13
C LEU A 8 12.41 -14.60 9.20
N LEU A 9 12.44 -15.94 9.11
CA LEU A 9 13.14 -16.78 10.08
C LEU A 9 14.62 -16.40 10.24
N PRO A 10 15.39 -16.09 9.18
CA PRO A 10 16.78 -15.66 9.33
C PRO A 10 16.93 -14.35 10.13
N LEU A 11 15.96 -13.44 10.03
CA LEU A 11 15.93 -12.21 10.84
C LEU A 11 15.61 -12.52 12.30
N LEU A 12 14.60 -13.34 12.55
CA LEU A 12 14.18 -13.70 13.90
C LEU A 12 15.25 -14.49 14.67
N LEU A 13 16.04 -15.31 13.96
CA LEU A 13 17.18 -16.03 14.51
C LEU A 13 18.46 -15.19 14.59
N GLY A 14 18.46 -13.95 14.09
CA GLY A 14 19.62 -13.07 14.06
C GLY A 14 20.72 -13.49 13.08
N THR A 15 20.48 -14.48 12.22
CA THR A 15 21.41 -14.94 11.18
C THR A 15 21.43 -14.03 9.95
N ALA A 16 20.45 -13.14 9.82
CA ALA A 16 20.42 -12.04 8.88
C ALA A 16 20.14 -10.72 9.62
N GLN A 17 20.78 -9.64 9.18
CA GLN A 17 20.59 -8.30 9.77
C GLN A 17 19.43 -7.52 9.14
N GLN A 18 18.99 -7.91 7.95
CA GLN A 18 17.98 -7.20 7.17
C GLN A 18 17.08 -8.18 6.43
N SER A 19 15.86 -7.73 6.12
CA SER A 19 14.89 -8.51 5.33
C SER A 19 15.31 -8.58 3.87
N ASP A 20 14.88 -9.63 3.18
CA ASP A 20 15.05 -9.75 1.73
C ASP A 20 14.14 -8.81 0.92
N HIS A 21 13.19 -8.14 1.58
CA HIS A 21 12.36 -7.11 0.95
C HIS A 21 13.19 -5.86 0.63
N GLU A 22 13.66 -5.78 -0.61
CA GLU A 22 14.31 -4.58 -1.13
C GLU A 22 13.29 -3.53 -1.58
N PHE A 23 12.24 -3.94 -2.29
CA PHE A 23 11.13 -3.07 -2.69
C PHE A 23 9.83 -3.54 -2.06
N LEU A 24 8.99 -2.61 -1.63
CA LEU A 24 7.60 -2.84 -1.28
C LEU A 24 6.70 -1.90 -2.06
N MET A 25 5.67 -2.47 -2.67
CA MET A 25 4.67 -1.74 -3.44
C MET A 25 3.47 -1.45 -2.53
N HIS A 26 3.09 -0.18 -2.42
CA HIS A 26 1.97 0.27 -1.58
C HIS A 26 0.78 0.63 -2.48
N TYR A 27 -0.18 -0.28 -2.54
CA TYR A 27 -1.43 -0.10 -3.28
C TYR A 27 -2.53 0.50 -2.41
N CYS A 28 -3.33 1.38 -3.02
CA CYS A 28 -4.64 1.79 -2.53
C CYS A 28 -5.67 1.27 -3.54
N GLU A 29 -6.46 0.28 -3.14
CA GLU A 29 -7.28 -0.52 -4.07
C GLU A 29 -6.42 -1.11 -5.20
N ASN A 30 -6.74 -0.82 -6.47
CA ASN A 30 -5.98 -1.25 -7.65
C ASN A 30 -4.93 -0.23 -8.11
N PHE A 31 -4.75 0.90 -7.41
CA PHE A 31 -3.82 1.96 -7.77
C PHE A 31 -2.53 1.86 -6.96
N LEU A 32 -1.38 1.83 -7.63
CA LEU A 32 -0.08 1.92 -6.97
C LEU A 32 0.15 3.37 -6.53
N HIS A 33 0.05 3.63 -5.22
CA HIS A 33 0.18 4.98 -4.66
C HIS A 33 1.62 5.31 -4.28
N ALA A 34 2.34 4.33 -3.73
CA ALA A 34 3.70 4.55 -3.27
C ALA A 34 4.57 3.31 -3.40
N VAL A 35 5.88 3.52 -3.33
CA VAL A 35 6.90 2.46 -3.31
C VAL A 35 7.90 2.77 -2.23
N ARG A 36 8.23 1.77 -1.42
CA ARG A 36 9.32 1.83 -0.47
C ARG A 36 10.50 1.04 -1.01
N TRP A 37 11.67 1.66 -1.06
CA TRP A 37 12.91 1.01 -1.45
C TRP A 37 13.91 1.07 -0.31
N HIS A 38 14.34 -0.11 0.15
CA HIS A 38 15.40 -0.25 1.11
C HIS A 38 16.74 -0.43 0.39
N GLN A 39 17.53 0.63 0.36
CA GLN A 39 18.84 0.62 -0.28
C GLN A 39 19.84 -0.17 0.57
N ARG A 40 20.08 -1.43 0.18
CA ARG A 40 20.95 -2.37 0.92
C ARG A 40 22.33 -1.78 1.23
N HIS A 41 22.93 -1.13 0.24
CA HIS A 41 24.19 -0.41 0.40
C HIS A 41 23.91 1.00 0.94
N GLY A 42 24.29 1.25 2.19
CA GLY A 42 24.11 2.55 2.86
C GLY A 42 22.91 2.62 3.81
N GLY A 43 22.02 1.64 3.81
CA GLY A 43 20.94 1.50 4.80
C GLY A 43 19.88 2.62 4.75
N ARG A 44 19.79 3.35 3.64
CA ARG A 44 18.77 4.39 3.44
C ARG A 44 17.46 3.76 3.05
N LEU A 45 16.38 4.22 3.67
CA LEU A 45 15.03 3.77 3.39
C LEU A 45 14.29 4.87 2.65
N TRP A 46 14.09 4.67 1.36
CA TRP A 46 13.43 5.62 0.49
C TRP A 46 11.95 5.30 0.39
N LYS A 47 11.12 6.34 0.29
CA LYS A 47 9.70 6.21 -0.04
C LYS A 47 9.32 7.22 -1.11
N VAL A 48 8.70 6.72 -2.16
CA VAL A 48 8.24 7.48 -3.31
C VAL A 48 6.72 7.44 -3.35
N HIS A 49 6.06 8.59 -3.39
CA HIS A 49 4.60 8.67 -3.57
C HIS A 49 4.28 9.21 -4.96
N TYR A 50 3.60 8.40 -5.76
CA TYR A 50 3.00 8.81 -7.03
C TYR A 50 1.65 9.51 -6.80
N THR A 51 0.97 9.18 -5.70
CA THR A 51 -0.36 9.69 -5.39
C THR A 51 -0.53 9.77 -3.88
N THR A 52 -1.13 10.86 -3.40
CA THR A 52 -1.47 11.05 -1.98
C THR A 52 -2.95 11.44 -1.83
N PRO A 53 -3.61 11.06 -0.73
CA PRO A 53 -4.95 11.56 -0.45
C PRO A 53 -4.95 13.07 -0.21
N VAL A 54 -6.01 13.75 -0.61
CA VAL A 54 -6.26 15.14 -0.21
C VAL A 54 -6.91 15.12 1.17
N PHE A 55 -6.14 15.48 2.20
CA PHE A 55 -6.63 15.52 3.58
C PHE A 55 -7.67 16.62 3.80
N HIS A 56 -8.54 16.39 4.78
CA HIS A 56 -9.61 17.32 5.13
C HIS A 56 -9.79 17.36 6.66
N PRO A 57 -9.76 18.53 7.31
CA PRO A 57 -9.46 19.84 6.71
C PRO A 57 -8.01 19.92 6.20
N GLU A 58 -7.70 20.97 5.43
CA GLU A 58 -6.34 21.20 4.92
C GLU A 58 -5.31 21.23 6.06
N GLY A 59 -4.15 20.61 5.84
CA GLY A 59 -3.10 20.47 6.86
C GLY A 59 -3.36 19.37 7.90
N ALA A 60 -4.51 18.71 7.87
CA ALA A 60 -4.72 17.49 8.66
C ALA A 60 -3.88 16.32 8.09
N GLY A 61 -3.69 15.26 8.89
CA GLY A 61 -3.11 13.98 8.45
C GLY A 61 -4.14 12.90 8.12
N ALA A 62 -5.41 13.28 7.92
CA ALA A 62 -6.52 12.37 7.70
C ALA A 62 -7.65 13.03 6.90
N CYS A 63 -8.59 12.22 6.40
CA CYS A 63 -9.78 12.68 5.70
C CYS A 63 -11.00 12.74 6.64
N TYR A 64 -11.00 13.69 7.59
CA TYR A 64 -12.08 13.85 8.56
C TYR A 64 -13.43 14.12 7.89
N GLY A 65 -14.50 13.59 8.48
CA GLY A 65 -15.85 13.61 7.92
C GLY A 65 -16.12 12.48 6.91
N ARG A 66 -15.15 11.56 6.72
CA ARG A 66 -15.28 10.35 5.91
C ARG A 66 -14.81 9.14 6.72
N GLY A 67 -15.30 7.95 6.38
CA GLY A 67 -14.82 6.72 6.99
C GLY A 67 -13.38 6.38 6.58
N VAL A 68 -13.04 6.57 5.30
CA VAL A 68 -11.73 6.26 4.73
C VAL A 68 -11.35 7.32 3.69
N CYS A 69 -10.05 7.61 3.53
CA CYS A 69 -9.55 8.44 2.44
C CYS A 69 -9.75 7.75 1.08
N PRO A 70 -10.24 8.44 0.04
CA PRO A 70 -10.39 7.86 -1.30
C PRO A 70 -9.05 7.48 -1.94
N CYS A 71 -9.06 6.43 -2.78
CA CYS A 71 -7.89 6.01 -3.56
C CYS A 71 -7.79 6.66 -4.96
N SER A 72 -8.86 7.29 -5.45
CA SER A 72 -8.95 7.82 -6.83
C SER A 72 -9.90 9.01 -6.98
N GLY A 73 -9.90 9.63 -8.17
CA GLY A 73 -10.74 10.79 -8.53
C GLY A 73 -10.21 12.10 -7.95
N ASP A 74 -11.08 13.11 -7.84
CA ASP A 74 -10.68 14.48 -7.45
C ASP A 74 -10.26 14.63 -5.97
N ARG A 75 -10.23 13.52 -5.22
CA ARG A 75 -9.86 13.49 -3.80
C ARG A 75 -8.48 12.89 -3.54
N VAL A 76 -7.71 12.69 -4.60
CA VAL A 76 -6.28 12.37 -4.54
C VAL A 76 -5.50 13.38 -5.37
N ALA A 77 -4.26 13.63 -4.96
CA ALA A 77 -3.30 14.43 -5.73
C ALA A 77 -2.30 13.48 -6.40
N HIS A 78 -2.15 13.61 -7.71
CA HIS A 78 -1.11 12.92 -8.49
C HIS A 78 0.12 13.80 -8.60
N HIS A 79 1.31 13.18 -8.46
CA HIS A 79 2.58 13.89 -8.40
C HIS A 79 3.45 13.56 -9.60
N ASP A 80 3.87 14.59 -10.34
CA ASP A 80 4.84 14.50 -11.43
C ASP A 80 5.81 15.70 -11.37
N PRO A 81 7.06 15.51 -10.91
CA PRO A 81 7.65 14.25 -10.47
C PRO A 81 7.01 13.71 -9.17
N PRO A 82 7.12 12.40 -8.88
CA PRO A 82 6.66 11.82 -7.61
C PRO A 82 7.30 12.51 -6.40
N LEU A 83 6.65 12.45 -5.23
CA LEU A 83 7.25 12.92 -3.98
C LEU A 83 8.25 11.89 -3.46
N LEU A 84 9.45 12.33 -3.05
CA LEU A 84 10.49 11.47 -2.49
C LEU A 84 10.75 11.80 -1.02
N PHE A 85 10.88 10.79 -0.18
CA PHE A 85 11.23 10.91 1.23
C PHE A 85 12.34 9.92 1.60
N ASP A 86 13.21 10.31 2.52
CA ASP A 86 14.19 9.45 3.17
C ASP A 86 13.71 9.12 4.58
N LEU A 87 13.04 7.98 4.74
CA LEU A 87 12.48 7.52 6.01
C LEU A 87 13.54 7.23 7.07
N SER A 88 14.81 7.04 6.69
CA SER A 88 15.89 6.89 7.67
C SER A 88 16.19 8.21 8.40
N ARG A 89 15.86 9.35 7.79
CA ARG A 89 16.05 10.71 8.37
C ARG A 89 14.74 11.37 8.78
N ASP A 90 13.69 11.16 8.00
CA ASP A 90 12.34 11.69 8.23
C ASP A 90 11.30 10.57 8.22
N PRO A 91 11.15 9.83 9.33
CA PRO A 91 10.12 8.80 9.46
C PRO A 91 8.69 9.35 9.39
N SER A 92 8.51 10.66 9.59
CA SER A 92 7.20 11.31 9.55
C SER A 92 6.73 11.69 8.14
N GLU A 93 7.59 11.56 7.14
CA GLU A 93 7.29 11.96 5.76
C GLU A 93 6.84 13.43 5.65
N ALA A 94 7.41 14.29 6.50
CA ALA A 94 7.01 15.69 6.62
C ALA A 94 7.69 16.60 5.60
N HIS A 95 8.89 16.24 5.13
CA HIS A 95 9.72 17.07 4.25
C HIS A 95 10.07 16.31 2.97
N ALA A 96 9.34 16.61 1.89
CA ALA A 96 9.63 16.04 0.57
C ALA A 96 10.99 16.54 0.05
N LEU A 97 11.77 15.60 -0.47
CA LEU A 97 13.05 15.87 -1.11
C LEU A 97 12.84 16.33 -2.55
N THR A 98 13.78 17.11 -3.04
CA THR A 98 13.81 17.69 -4.38
C THR A 98 15.21 17.49 -4.99
N PRO A 99 15.38 17.69 -6.31
CA PRO A 99 16.71 17.65 -6.93
C PRO A 99 17.72 18.61 -6.27
N ASP A 100 17.25 19.74 -5.72
CA ASP A 100 18.11 20.74 -5.05
C ASP A 100 18.54 20.30 -3.65
N THR A 101 17.73 19.46 -2.98
CA THR A 101 17.96 19.06 -1.58
C THR A 101 18.54 17.65 -1.43
N GLU A 102 18.44 16.80 -2.46
CA GLU A 102 18.97 15.44 -2.46
C GLU A 102 19.75 15.15 -3.76
N PRO A 103 21.10 15.03 -3.70
CA PRO A 103 21.91 14.73 -4.88
C PRO A 103 21.59 13.40 -5.57
N LEU A 104 21.08 12.42 -4.81
CA LEU A 104 20.69 11.11 -5.36
C LEU A 104 19.26 11.10 -5.93
N PHE A 105 18.54 12.22 -5.93
CA PHE A 105 17.11 12.28 -6.27
C PHE A 105 16.79 11.55 -7.58
N HIS A 106 17.46 11.90 -8.68
CA HIS A 106 17.21 11.30 -9.99
C HIS A 106 17.57 9.80 -10.01
N GLN A 107 18.67 9.41 -9.37
CA GLN A 107 19.07 8.00 -9.30
C GLN A 107 18.04 7.16 -8.52
N VAL A 108 17.52 7.68 -7.42
CA VAL A 108 16.49 7.01 -6.61
C VAL A 108 15.21 6.88 -7.43
N MET A 109 14.76 7.96 -8.08
CA MET A 109 13.57 7.95 -8.92
C MET A 109 13.68 6.94 -10.07
N ASP A 110 14.80 6.92 -10.79
CA ASP A 110 15.03 5.98 -11.89
C ASP A 110 15.05 4.52 -11.40
N THR A 111 15.66 4.28 -10.25
CA THR A 111 15.74 2.93 -9.66
C THR A 111 14.36 2.43 -9.25
N VAL A 112 13.57 3.28 -8.59
CA VAL A 112 12.19 2.95 -8.20
C VAL A 112 11.31 2.77 -9.43
N ALA A 113 11.43 3.63 -10.45
CA ALA A 113 10.67 3.53 -11.68
C ALA A 113 10.92 2.21 -12.42
N ARG A 114 12.17 1.75 -12.50
CA ARG A 114 12.52 0.43 -13.06
C ARG A 114 11.89 -0.71 -12.25
N ALA A 115 11.97 -0.66 -10.92
CA ALA A 115 11.38 -1.69 -10.07
C ALA A 115 9.84 -1.75 -10.21
N VAL A 116 9.18 -0.60 -10.40
CA VAL A 116 7.74 -0.53 -10.69
C VAL A 116 7.41 -1.16 -12.03
N GLU A 117 8.18 -0.86 -13.08
CA GLU A 117 8.00 -1.43 -14.41
C GLU A 117 8.18 -2.95 -14.40
N GLU A 118 9.22 -3.45 -13.72
CA GLU A 118 9.45 -4.88 -13.53
C GLU A 118 8.31 -5.55 -12.77
N HIS A 119 7.83 -4.93 -11.67
CA HIS A 119 6.69 -5.44 -10.92
C HIS A 119 5.43 -5.52 -11.78
N ARG A 120 5.11 -4.46 -12.52
CA ARG A 120 3.93 -4.42 -13.41
C ARG A 120 3.93 -5.53 -14.45
N ARG A 121 5.10 -5.94 -14.95
CA ARG A 121 5.23 -7.07 -15.89
C ARG A 121 4.88 -8.42 -15.28
N THR A 122 4.96 -8.55 -13.95
CA THR A 122 4.56 -9.78 -13.24
C THR A 122 3.06 -9.85 -12.96
N LEU A 123 2.34 -8.72 -13.08
CA LEU A 123 0.92 -8.65 -12.83
C LEU A 123 0.13 -9.23 -14.00
N SER A 124 -0.77 -10.17 -13.68
CA SER A 124 -1.74 -10.68 -14.63
C SER A 124 -3.12 -10.10 -14.31
N PRO A 125 -3.90 -9.66 -15.31
CA PRO A 125 -5.27 -9.21 -15.07
C PRO A 125 -6.09 -10.31 -14.40
N VAL A 126 -6.82 -9.95 -13.35
CA VAL A 126 -7.75 -10.84 -12.65
C VAL A 126 -9.11 -10.15 -12.50
N PRO A 127 -10.23 -10.91 -12.43
CA PRO A 127 -11.53 -10.31 -12.21
C PRO A 127 -11.59 -9.57 -10.87
N LEU A 128 -12.11 -8.34 -10.87
CA LEU A 128 -12.29 -7.54 -9.65
C LEU A 128 -13.33 -8.21 -8.75
N GLN A 129 -12.91 -8.67 -7.57
CA GLN A 129 -13.77 -9.43 -6.65
C GLN A 129 -14.64 -8.54 -5.75
N LEU A 130 -14.22 -7.30 -5.53
CA LEU A 130 -14.82 -6.35 -4.60
C LEU A 130 -15.46 -5.16 -5.34
N ASP A 131 -15.97 -5.39 -6.54
CA ASP A 131 -16.77 -4.41 -7.25
C ASP A 131 -18.18 -4.29 -6.65
N THR A 132 -18.98 -3.37 -7.17
CA THR A 132 -20.36 -3.16 -6.68
C THR A 132 -21.18 -4.46 -6.77
N GLN A 133 -21.03 -5.24 -7.82
CA GLN A 133 -21.80 -6.48 -8.02
C GLN A 133 -21.35 -7.60 -7.06
N GLY A 134 -20.05 -7.74 -6.82
CA GLY A 134 -19.43 -8.65 -5.88
C GLY A 134 -19.79 -8.33 -4.45
N ASN A 135 -19.83 -7.05 -4.09
CA ASN A 135 -20.14 -6.56 -2.74
C ASN A 135 -21.64 -6.32 -2.47
N THR A 136 -22.52 -6.50 -3.45
CA THR A 136 -23.97 -6.42 -3.21
C THR A 136 -24.41 -7.59 -2.31
N TRP A 137 -25.09 -7.28 -1.21
CA TRP A 137 -25.62 -8.29 -0.29
C TRP A 137 -26.59 -9.24 -1.00
N LYS A 138 -26.36 -10.54 -0.87
CA LYS A 138 -27.13 -11.60 -1.52
C LYS A 138 -27.83 -12.44 -0.44
N PRO A 139 -29.16 -12.32 -0.27
CA PRO A 139 -29.89 -13.04 0.77
C PRO A 139 -29.67 -14.57 0.74
N TRP A 140 -29.54 -15.14 -0.46
CA TRP A 140 -29.34 -16.59 -0.67
C TRP A 140 -27.91 -17.08 -0.40
N LEU A 141 -26.96 -16.19 -0.15
CA LEU A 141 -25.58 -16.55 0.25
C LEU A 141 -25.33 -16.37 1.74
N GLN A 142 -26.34 -15.95 2.51
CA GLN A 142 -26.15 -15.71 3.94
C GLN A 142 -26.22 -17.03 4.71
N PRO A 143 -25.22 -17.34 5.57
CA PRO A 143 -25.36 -18.46 6.48
C PRO A 143 -26.55 -18.19 7.41
N CYS A 144 -27.49 -19.12 7.46
CA CYS A 144 -28.70 -19.01 8.27
C CYS A 144 -28.89 -20.29 9.06
N CYS A 145 -28.76 -20.17 10.38
CA CYS A 145 -29.14 -21.22 11.30
C CYS A 145 -30.62 -21.03 11.68
N GLY A 146 -31.41 -22.10 11.71
CA GLY A 146 -32.87 -21.99 11.90
C GLY A 146 -33.62 -21.66 10.61
N ARG A 147 -34.64 -20.80 10.68
CA ARG A 147 -35.56 -20.53 9.55
C ARG A 147 -35.40 -19.11 9.03
N PHE A 148 -34.89 -18.97 7.80
CA PHE A 148 -34.87 -17.68 7.10
C PHE A 148 -36.28 -17.04 7.03
N PRO A 149 -36.43 -15.72 7.26
CA PRO A 149 -35.39 -14.71 7.53
C PRO A 149 -35.00 -14.56 9.00
N LEU A 150 -35.61 -15.33 9.90
CA LEU A 150 -35.36 -15.33 11.35
C LEU A 150 -34.20 -16.28 11.68
N CYS A 151 -33.01 -15.96 11.16
CA CYS A 151 -31.81 -16.74 11.38
C CYS A 151 -31.35 -16.61 12.84
N TRP A 152 -31.51 -17.67 13.63
CA TRP A 152 -31.09 -17.74 15.02
C TRP A 152 -30.81 -19.20 15.42
N CYS A 153 -29.67 -19.42 16.05
CA CYS A 153 -29.42 -20.60 16.88
C CYS A 153 -28.32 -20.27 17.88
N ASP A 154 -28.35 -20.98 19.00
CA ASP A 154 -27.28 -21.00 19.97
C ASP A 154 -26.75 -22.44 20.03
N ARG A 155 -25.46 -22.63 19.70
CA ARG A 155 -24.79 -23.95 19.71
C ARG A 155 -23.61 -23.97 20.67
N GLU A 156 -23.45 -22.93 21.50
CA GLU A 156 -22.38 -22.88 22.52
C GLU A 156 -22.77 -23.67 23.79
N ASP A 157 -24.03 -24.11 23.91
CA ASP A 157 -24.58 -24.88 25.05
C ASP A 157 -24.73 -26.42 24.80
N ASP A 158 -24.08 -27.00 23.78
CA ASP A 158 -24.03 -28.46 23.52
C ASP A 158 -22.67 -29.10 23.89
#